data_AF-A0A3R8RPQ3-F1
#
_entry.id   AF-A0A3R8RPQ3-F1
#
_cell.length_a   1.000
_cell.length_b   1.000
_cell.length_c   1.000
_cell.angle_alpha   90.00
_cell.angle_beta   90.00
_cell.angle_gamma   90.00
#
_symmetry.space_group_name_H-M   'P 1'
#
loop_
_entity.id
_entity.type
_entity.pdbx_description
1 polymer ?
#
loop_
_entity_poly.entity_id
_entity_poly.type
_entity_poly.pdbx_seq_one_letter_code
_entity_poly.pdbx_strand_id
1 'polypeptide(L)'
;MLIREDVEAAAAVLRGAGDGEPGLLLTLTDEQIAGLDGTGRAQFVAEPWLAEHAPAERSEQRELVARAGVRALLAAERIYEVIDPATGRPRLQAEPAIAGCLLLRRTAPTFTTAERTVQSDHGPEVHRLHHYVHPDGVLEEEVTPSGLHRFTPLREEQAAARLAVVLDREGAAGRGGGAGAPEDQVLVRESELAGGHPLAARLAAARALVVLTKVRADDGAVRQVSVAAGGDEVLLMEAQDPTAPDPPLQARPLDADKVRALAVEVLTGI
;
A
#
# COMPACT_ATOMS: atom_id res chain seq x y z
N MET A 1 21.20 -2.47 12.90
CA MET A 1 21.55 -1.32 13.76
C MET A 1 21.17 -0.07 13.00
N LEU A 2 20.28 0.77 13.54
CA LEU A 2 19.94 2.04 12.91
C LEU A 2 21.08 3.02 13.16
N ILE A 3 21.69 3.56 12.11
CA ILE A 3 22.69 4.62 12.26
C ILE A 3 21.96 5.96 12.44
N ARG A 4 22.49 6.84 13.28
CA ARG A 4 21.87 8.12 13.63
C ARG A 4 21.49 8.96 12.40
N GLU A 5 22.34 8.93 11.38
CA GLU A 5 22.13 9.62 10.10
C GLU A 5 20.84 9.17 9.40
N ASP A 6 20.53 7.87 9.39
CA ASP A 6 19.30 7.36 8.77
C ASP A 6 18.06 7.84 9.53
N VAL A 7 18.14 7.90 10.86
CA VAL A 7 17.04 8.39 11.72
C VAL A 7 16.78 9.88 11.47
N GLU A 8 17.83 10.68 11.39
CA GLU A 8 17.74 12.11 11.07
C GLU A 8 17.15 12.32 9.67
N ALA A 9 17.56 11.49 8.70
CA ALA A 9 17.04 11.51 7.34
C ALA A 9 15.56 11.13 7.27
N ALA A 10 15.12 10.08 7.96
CA ALA A 10 13.71 9.69 8.06
C ALA A 10 12.85 10.80 8.67
N ALA A 11 13.32 11.42 9.75
CA ALA A 11 12.61 12.53 10.37
C ALA A 11 12.55 13.75 9.41
N ALA A 12 13.59 13.98 8.61
CA ALA A 12 13.60 15.04 7.59
C ALA A 12 12.60 14.75 6.45
N VAL A 13 12.46 13.49 6.02
CA VAL A 13 11.46 13.05 5.04
C VAL A 13 10.05 13.39 5.52
N LEU A 14 9.69 12.99 6.74
CA LEU A 14 8.34 13.28 7.28
C LEU A 14 8.09 14.77 7.47
N ARG A 15 9.08 15.54 7.94
CA ARG A 15 8.98 17.01 8.02
C ARG A 15 8.79 17.69 6.66
N GLY A 16 9.13 17.01 5.56
CA GLY A 16 8.86 17.48 4.20
C GLY A 16 7.37 17.56 3.86
N ALA A 17 6.49 16.92 4.64
CA ALA A 17 5.04 17.00 4.47
C ALA A 17 4.51 18.39 4.87
N GLY A 18 4.41 19.29 3.89
CA GLY A 18 3.83 20.63 4.05
C GLY A 18 2.30 20.64 4.09
N ASP A 19 1.72 21.81 4.40
CA ASP A 19 0.26 22.06 4.38
C ASP A 19 -0.34 22.06 2.97
N GLY A 20 0.51 22.18 1.95
CA GLY A 20 0.10 22.31 0.55
C GLY A 20 -0.18 20.98 -0.14
N GLU A 21 -0.16 21.01 -1.47
CA GLU A 21 -0.29 19.81 -2.28
C GLU A 21 0.94 18.88 -2.07
N PRO A 22 0.73 17.59 -1.77
CA PRO A 22 1.83 16.66 -1.60
C PRO A 22 2.72 16.54 -2.84
N GLY A 23 4.02 16.74 -2.65
CA GLY A 23 5.03 16.61 -3.71
C GLY A 23 5.69 15.23 -3.70
N LEU A 24 5.86 14.64 -4.88
CA LEU A 24 6.69 13.45 -5.07
C LEU A 24 8.11 13.73 -4.55
N LEU A 25 8.58 12.92 -3.61
CA LEU A 25 9.93 13.05 -3.06
C LEU A 25 10.96 12.36 -3.96
N LEU A 26 10.73 11.08 -4.28
CA LEU A 26 11.60 10.31 -5.14
C LEU A 26 10.86 9.11 -5.73
N THR A 27 11.43 8.57 -6.82
CA THR A 27 10.99 7.31 -7.44
C THR A 27 12.14 6.33 -7.44
N LEU A 28 11.87 5.09 -7.04
CA LEU A 28 12.79 3.95 -7.17
C LEU A 28 12.14 2.85 -8.00
N THR A 29 12.94 2.01 -8.63
CA THR A 29 12.45 0.80 -9.30
C THR A 29 12.49 -0.40 -8.35
N ASP A 30 11.75 -1.47 -8.66
CA ASP A 30 11.81 -2.73 -7.91
C ASP A 30 13.25 -3.20 -7.69
N GLU A 31 14.09 -3.14 -8.74
CA GLU A 31 15.49 -3.57 -8.69
C GLU A 31 16.32 -2.70 -7.74
N GLN A 32 16.07 -1.39 -7.73
CA GLN A 32 16.72 -0.46 -6.82
C GLN A 32 16.32 -0.74 -5.37
N ILE A 33 15.03 -0.96 -5.10
CA ILE A 33 14.52 -1.36 -3.78
C ILE A 33 15.15 -2.68 -3.34
N ALA A 34 15.11 -3.72 -4.18
CA ALA A 34 15.69 -5.03 -3.88
C ALA A 34 17.21 -4.96 -3.62
N GLY A 35 17.93 -4.12 -4.36
CA GLY A 35 19.36 -3.90 -4.14
C GLY A 35 19.67 -3.16 -2.84
N LEU A 36 18.83 -2.22 -2.44
CA LEU A 36 18.97 -1.41 -1.23
C LEU A 36 18.48 -2.13 0.05
N ASP A 37 17.43 -2.93 -0.06
CA ASP A 37 16.85 -3.70 1.05
C ASP A 37 17.46 -5.09 1.23
N GLY A 38 18.17 -5.57 0.21
CA GLY A 38 18.73 -6.92 0.15
C GLY A 38 17.75 -7.90 -0.50
N THR A 39 18.28 -8.70 -1.42
CA THR A 39 17.48 -9.61 -2.27
C THR A 39 16.87 -10.80 -1.55
N GLY A 40 17.43 -11.19 -0.39
CA GLY A 40 16.98 -12.31 0.43
C GLY A 40 15.95 -11.95 1.50
N ARG A 41 15.57 -10.67 1.62
CA ARG A 41 14.59 -10.23 2.61
C ARG A 41 13.18 -10.32 2.03
N ALA A 42 12.27 -10.98 2.72
CA ALA A 42 10.85 -10.94 2.39
C ALA A 42 10.33 -9.50 2.52
N GLN A 43 9.74 -8.99 1.44
CA GLN A 43 9.14 -7.66 1.37
C GLN A 43 7.63 -7.78 1.55
N PHE A 44 7.03 -6.90 2.35
CA PHE A 44 5.56 -6.81 2.49
C PHE A 44 4.91 -6.02 1.34
N VAL A 45 5.73 -5.36 0.53
CA VAL A 45 5.34 -4.54 -0.59
C VAL A 45 5.50 -5.35 -1.87
N ALA A 46 4.57 -5.19 -2.80
CA ALA A 46 4.66 -5.83 -4.09
C ALA A 46 5.84 -5.28 -4.90
N GLU A 47 6.56 -6.17 -5.57
CA GLU A 47 7.60 -5.85 -6.57
C GLU A 47 7.16 -6.50 -7.89
N PRO A 48 6.19 -5.90 -8.60
CA PRO A 48 5.51 -6.56 -9.72
C PRO A 48 6.45 -6.89 -10.88
N TRP A 49 7.39 -5.99 -11.20
CA TRP A 49 8.34 -6.22 -12.28
C TRP A 49 9.31 -7.34 -11.91
N LEU A 50 9.84 -7.35 -10.68
CA LEU A 50 10.71 -8.44 -10.22
C LEU A 50 9.96 -9.77 -10.14
N ALA A 51 8.71 -9.78 -9.68
CA ALA A 51 7.90 -11.00 -9.61
C ALA A 51 7.72 -11.64 -10.99
N GLU A 52 7.57 -10.84 -12.05
CA GLU A 52 7.44 -11.33 -13.42
C GLU A 52 8.80 -11.75 -14.02
N HIS A 53 9.83 -10.92 -13.86
CA HIS A 53 11.08 -11.05 -14.64
C HIS A 53 12.20 -11.79 -13.88
N ALA A 54 12.25 -11.65 -12.56
CA ALA A 54 13.27 -12.21 -11.66
C ALA A 54 12.66 -12.70 -10.33
N PRO A 55 11.73 -13.69 -10.39
CA PRO A 55 11.00 -14.18 -9.23
C PRO A 55 11.94 -14.80 -8.20
N ALA A 56 11.46 -14.94 -6.96
CA ALA A 56 12.26 -15.32 -5.81
C ALA A 56 13.00 -16.67 -5.98
N GLU A 57 12.43 -17.60 -6.74
CA GLU A 57 13.03 -18.91 -7.06
C GLU A 57 14.25 -18.79 -7.99
N ARG A 58 14.40 -17.67 -8.70
CA ARG A 58 15.53 -17.34 -9.58
C ARG A 58 16.48 -16.35 -8.89
N SER A 59 17.01 -16.76 -7.74
CA SER A 59 17.85 -15.91 -6.86
C SER A 59 19.04 -15.25 -7.57
N GLU A 60 19.73 -15.94 -8.48
CA GLU A 60 20.85 -15.39 -9.26
C GLU A 60 20.41 -14.25 -10.19
N GLN A 61 19.29 -14.41 -10.89
CA GLN A 61 18.70 -13.37 -11.75
C GLN A 61 18.32 -12.16 -10.91
N ARG A 62 17.68 -12.41 -9.75
CA ARG A 62 17.25 -11.37 -8.81
C ARG A 62 18.43 -10.60 -8.24
N GLU A 63 19.52 -11.27 -7.88
CA GLU A 63 20.77 -10.61 -7.49
C GLU A 63 21.37 -9.78 -8.62
N LEU A 64 21.40 -10.29 -9.84
CA LEU A 64 21.97 -9.57 -10.98
C LEU A 64 21.23 -8.25 -11.23
N VAL A 65 19.90 -8.29 -11.30
CA VAL A 65 19.08 -7.09 -11.54
C VAL A 65 19.16 -6.11 -10.37
N ALA A 66 19.14 -6.60 -9.12
CA ALA A 66 19.32 -5.77 -7.94
C ALA A 66 20.70 -5.04 -7.93
N ARG A 67 21.77 -5.75 -8.28
CA ARG A 67 23.10 -5.15 -8.45
C ARG A 67 23.12 -4.11 -9.57
N ALA A 68 22.40 -4.34 -10.67
CA ALA A 68 22.25 -3.35 -11.74
C ALA A 68 21.53 -2.09 -11.23
N GLY A 69 20.48 -2.24 -10.42
CA GLY A 69 19.79 -1.14 -9.73
C GLY A 69 20.73 -0.31 -8.84
N VAL A 70 21.52 -0.97 -7.99
CA VAL A 70 22.53 -0.28 -7.14
C VAL A 70 23.57 0.45 -7.99
N ARG A 71 24.05 -0.17 -9.07
CA ARG A 71 25.00 0.47 -9.99
C ARG A 71 24.41 1.70 -10.69
N ALA A 72 23.13 1.65 -11.07
CA ALA A 72 22.43 2.80 -11.64
C ALA A 72 22.36 3.96 -10.62
N LEU A 73 22.09 3.66 -9.34
CA LEU A 73 22.08 4.67 -8.28
C LEU A 73 23.47 5.25 -7.99
N LEU A 74 24.52 4.43 -8.04
CA LEU A 74 25.92 4.89 -7.96
C LEU A 74 26.26 5.84 -9.13
N ALA A 75 25.91 5.46 -10.35
CA ALA A 75 26.15 6.28 -11.54
C ALA A 75 25.36 7.60 -11.53
N ALA A 76 24.20 7.62 -10.87
CA ALA A 76 23.39 8.81 -10.65
C ALA A 76 23.80 9.62 -9.40
N GLU A 77 24.88 9.23 -8.72
CA GLU A 77 25.39 9.87 -7.49
C GLU A 77 24.37 9.90 -6.33
N ARG A 78 23.41 8.95 -6.34
CA ARG A 78 22.38 8.78 -5.29
C ARG A 78 22.81 7.83 -4.18
N ILE A 79 23.82 7.01 -4.46
CA ILE A 79 24.57 6.19 -3.49
C ILE A 79 26.05 6.52 -3.69
N TYR A 80 26.81 6.55 -2.61
CA TYR A 80 28.25 6.79 -2.63
C TYR A 80 28.96 5.88 -1.63
N GLU A 81 30.26 5.66 -1.86
CA GLU A 81 31.11 4.90 -0.96
C GLU A 81 31.61 5.81 0.17
N VAL A 82 31.47 5.36 1.41
CA VAL A 82 32.00 6.01 2.61
C VAL A 82 32.81 5.02 3.42
N ILE A 83 33.77 5.52 4.20
CA ILE A 83 34.50 4.68 5.16
C ILE A 83 33.70 4.59 6.45
N ASP A 84 33.34 3.38 6.85
CA ASP A 84 32.73 3.12 8.16
C ASP A 84 33.75 3.45 9.27
N PRO A 85 33.48 4.44 10.14
CA PRO A 85 34.40 4.82 11.21
C PRO A 85 34.68 3.70 12.21
N ALA A 86 33.73 2.78 12.40
CA ALA A 86 33.86 1.69 13.37
C ALA A 86 34.70 0.53 12.85
N THR A 87 34.63 0.26 11.54
CA THR A 87 35.31 -0.91 10.93
C THR A 87 36.48 -0.54 10.01
N GLY A 88 36.60 0.73 9.63
CA GLY A 88 37.58 1.24 8.66
C GLY A 88 37.37 0.71 7.23
N ARG A 89 36.23 0.06 6.96
CA ARG A 89 35.94 -0.56 5.66
C ARG A 89 35.03 0.35 4.82
N PRO A 90 35.14 0.29 3.49
CA PRO A 90 34.16 0.91 2.62
C PRO A 90 32.77 0.32 2.86
N ARG A 91 31.77 1.20 2.93
CA ARG A 91 30.35 0.87 2.90
C ARG A 91 29.64 1.78 1.91
N LEU A 92 28.53 1.32 1.35
CA LEU A 92 27.66 2.17 0.57
C LEU A 92 26.76 2.98 1.51
N GLN A 93 26.55 4.25 1.16
CA GLN A 93 25.62 5.15 1.81
C GLN A 93 24.71 5.75 0.74
N ALA A 94 23.40 5.62 0.94
CA ALA A 94 22.43 6.31 0.11
C ALA A 94 22.31 7.77 0.55
N GLU A 95 21.92 8.64 -0.36
CA GLU A 95 21.55 10.01 -0.01
C GLU A 95 20.38 10.04 1.02
N PRO A 96 20.22 11.15 1.77
CA PRO A 96 19.26 11.21 2.87
C PRO A 96 17.82 10.86 2.48
N ALA A 97 17.34 11.29 1.31
CA ALA A 97 15.96 11.01 0.90
C ALA A 97 15.69 9.50 0.75
N ILE A 98 16.62 8.77 0.11
CA ILE A 98 16.53 7.31 -0.05
C ILE A 98 16.67 6.61 1.31
N ALA A 99 17.70 6.97 2.10
CA ALA A 99 17.94 6.37 3.41
C ALA A 99 16.73 6.55 4.34
N GLY A 100 16.15 7.76 4.35
CA GLY A 100 14.96 8.09 5.13
C GLY A 100 13.73 7.27 4.71
N CYS A 101 13.43 7.20 3.41
CA CYS A 101 12.32 6.39 2.91
C CYS A 101 12.47 4.90 3.27
N LEU A 102 13.65 4.32 3.05
CA LEU A 102 13.91 2.92 3.39
C LEU A 102 13.82 2.67 4.89
N LEU A 103 14.27 3.61 5.72
CA LEU A 103 14.14 3.48 7.16
C LEU A 103 12.67 3.48 7.58
N LEU A 104 11.89 4.47 7.12
CA LEU A 104 10.45 4.59 7.41
C LEU A 104 9.69 3.34 6.97
N ARG A 105 10.00 2.81 5.78
CA ARG A 105 9.44 1.58 5.22
C ARG A 105 9.67 0.36 6.10
N ARG A 106 10.83 0.27 6.77
CA ARG A 106 11.23 -0.87 7.62
C ARG A 106 10.78 -0.77 9.08
N THR A 107 10.40 0.43 9.53
CA THR A 107 10.22 0.73 10.97
C THR A 107 8.82 1.21 11.33
N ALA A 108 7.91 1.29 10.36
CA ALA A 108 6.54 1.72 10.59
C ALA A 108 5.83 0.85 11.65
N PRO A 109 5.31 1.45 12.74
CA PRO A 109 4.46 0.74 13.69
C PRO A 109 3.15 0.23 13.08
N THR A 110 2.61 0.96 12.11
CA THR A 110 1.42 0.58 11.35
C THR A 110 1.71 0.69 9.86
N PHE A 111 1.31 -0.34 9.14
CA PHE A 111 1.44 -0.45 7.69
C PHE A 111 0.08 -0.75 7.08
N THR A 112 -0.32 0.02 6.06
CA THR A 112 -1.55 -0.24 5.31
C THR A 112 -1.25 -0.39 3.84
N THR A 113 -1.98 -1.30 3.19
CA THR A 113 -1.96 -1.48 1.73
C THR A 113 -3.38 -1.32 1.22
N ALA A 114 -3.54 -0.51 0.18
CA ALA A 114 -4.72 -0.49 -0.66
C ALA A 114 -4.35 -1.04 -2.04
N GLU A 115 -4.82 -2.24 -2.34
CA GLU A 115 -4.66 -2.86 -3.66
C GLU A 115 -5.96 -2.65 -4.45
N ARG A 116 -5.92 -1.75 -5.43
CA ARG A 116 -7.06 -1.42 -6.30
C ARG A 116 -6.93 -2.13 -7.64
N THR A 117 -7.82 -3.08 -7.87
CA THR A 117 -7.96 -3.81 -9.12
C THR A 117 -9.08 -3.19 -9.95
N VAL A 118 -8.76 -2.80 -11.20
CA VAL A 118 -9.71 -2.28 -12.18
C VAL A 118 -9.73 -3.21 -13.39
N GLN A 119 -10.91 -3.51 -13.91
CA GLN A 119 -11.03 -4.22 -15.19
C GLN A 119 -10.81 -3.23 -16.34
N SER A 120 -9.79 -3.48 -17.17
CA SER A 120 -9.51 -2.74 -18.40
C SER A 120 -9.71 -3.64 -19.63
N ASP A 121 -9.69 -3.05 -20.82
CA ASP A 121 -9.72 -3.80 -22.09
C ASP A 121 -8.50 -4.73 -22.26
N HIS A 122 -7.42 -4.50 -21.51
CA HIS A 122 -6.20 -5.30 -21.51
C HIS A 122 -6.12 -6.32 -20.36
N GLY A 123 -7.21 -6.45 -19.59
CA GLY A 123 -7.28 -7.31 -18.40
C GLY A 123 -7.26 -6.52 -17.09
N PRO A 124 -7.19 -7.21 -15.95
CA PRO A 124 -7.17 -6.55 -14.64
C PRO A 124 -5.87 -5.78 -14.44
N GLU A 125 -5.98 -4.48 -14.20
CA GLU A 125 -4.87 -3.62 -13.80
C GLU A 125 -4.90 -3.41 -12.29
N VAL A 126 -3.76 -3.61 -11.64
CA VAL A 126 -3.63 -3.50 -10.19
C VAL A 126 -2.75 -2.29 -9.84
N HIS A 127 -3.34 -1.35 -9.13
CA HIS A 127 -2.67 -0.18 -8.57
C HIS A 127 -2.55 -0.33 -7.06
N ARG A 128 -1.39 -0.03 -6.49
CA ARG A 128 -1.12 -0.21 -5.05
C ARG A 128 -0.70 1.08 -4.40
N LEU A 129 -1.33 1.40 -3.27
CA LEU A 129 -0.84 2.39 -2.33
C LEU A 129 -0.46 1.71 -1.04
N HIS A 130 0.74 2.01 -0.55
CA HIS A 130 1.19 1.59 0.76
C HIS A 130 1.37 2.83 1.64
N HIS A 131 0.92 2.78 2.89
CA HIS A 131 1.15 3.84 3.87
C HIS A 131 1.93 3.29 5.06
N TYR A 132 3.05 3.94 5.36
CA TYR A 132 3.88 3.70 6.53
C TYR A 132 3.58 4.80 7.53
N VAL A 133 2.79 4.48 8.55
CA VAL A 133 2.31 5.45 9.52
C VAL A 133 3.30 5.54 10.68
N HIS A 134 3.78 6.75 10.95
CA HIS A 134 4.69 7.09 12.05
C HIS A 134 4.08 8.20 12.90
N PRO A 135 4.55 8.41 14.15
CA PRO A 135 4.01 9.46 15.01
C PRO A 135 4.09 10.88 14.42
N ASP A 136 5.10 11.14 13.58
CA ASP A 136 5.37 12.47 13.01
C ASP A 136 4.83 12.62 11.57
N GLY A 137 4.14 11.61 11.02
CA GLY A 137 3.58 11.67 9.67
C GLY A 137 3.49 10.31 8.97
N VAL A 138 3.11 10.34 7.70
CA VAL A 138 2.91 9.15 6.87
C VAL A 138 3.86 9.20 5.68
N LEU A 139 4.53 8.10 5.37
CA LEU A 139 5.16 7.92 4.06
C LEU A 139 4.21 7.10 3.19
N GLU A 140 3.76 7.66 2.07
CA GLU A 140 3.03 6.92 1.04
C GLU A 140 4.00 6.39 -0.02
N GLU A 141 3.83 5.13 -0.40
CA GLU A 141 4.53 4.47 -1.50
C GLU A 141 3.49 3.96 -2.51
N GLU A 142 3.41 4.65 -3.65
CA GLU A 142 2.59 4.21 -4.79
C GLU A 142 3.42 3.26 -5.67
N VAL A 143 2.91 2.05 -5.89
CA VAL A 143 3.56 1.04 -6.73
C VAL A 143 2.78 0.84 -8.01
N THR A 144 3.46 1.11 -9.12
CA THR A 144 2.92 0.95 -10.48
C THR A 144 3.10 -0.49 -11.00
N PRO A 145 2.30 -0.93 -11.98
CA PRO A 145 2.48 -2.25 -12.61
C PRO A 145 3.87 -2.47 -13.21
N SER A 146 4.56 -1.42 -13.64
CA SER A 146 5.91 -1.48 -14.21
C SER A 146 7.03 -1.57 -13.17
N GLY A 147 6.70 -1.67 -11.88
CA GLY A 147 7.69 -1.77 -10.80
C GLY A 147 8.35 -0.43 -10.44
N LEU A 148 7.63 0.68 -10.57
CA LEU A 148 8.05 1.97 -10.04
C LEU A 148 7.37 2.22 -8.69
N HIS A 149 8.18 2.56 -7.69
CA HIS A 149 7.83 2.94 -6.33
C HIS A 149 7.98 4.45 -6.17
N ARG A 150 6.87 5.16 -6.02
CA ARG A 150 6.82 6.62 -5.86
C ARG A 150 6.57 6.97 -4.41
N PHE A 151 7.52 7.65 -3.78
CA PHE A 151 7.46 8.00 -2.38
C PHE A 151 6.99 9.44 -2.20
N THR A 152 5.97 9.62 -1.36
CA THR A 152 5.40 10.94 -1.04
C THR A 152 5.23 11.04 0.48
N PRO A 153 5.93 11.96 1.16
CA PRO A 153 5.65 12.24 2.56
C PRO A 153 4.32 13.01 2.68
N LEU A 154 3.46 12.55 3.57
CA LEU A 154 2.12 13.04 3.79
C LEU A 154 1.89 13.31 5.27
N ARG A 155 1.00 14.24 5.55
CA ARG A 155 0.29 14.28 6.82
C ARG A 155 -0.80 13.23 6.84
N GLU A 156 -1.22 12.88 8.04
CA GLU A 156 -2.25 11.87 8.25
C GLU A 156 -3.56 12.21 7.51
N GLU A 157 -3.98 13.48 7.56
CA GLU A 157 -5.20 13.94 6.90
C GLU A 157 -5.08 13.88 5.37
N GLN A 158 -3.89 14.17 4.84
CA GLN A 158 -3.60 14.06 3.40
C GLN A 158 -3.62 12.61 2.94
N ALA A 159 -3.03 11.69 3.73
CA ALA A 159 -3.06 10.26 3.46
C ALA A 159 -4.50 9.72 3.49
N ALA A 160 -5.29 10.11 4.49
CA ALA A 160 -6.69 9.72 4.60
C ALA A 160 -7.53 10.24 3.43
N ALA A 161 -7.33 11.50 3.03
CA ALA A 161 -8.01 12.08 1.88
C ALA A 161 -7.67 11.36 0.57
N ARG A 162 -6.39 11.04 0.34
CA ARG A 162 -5.94 10.29 -0.86
C ARG A 162 -6.49 8.86 -0.86
N LEU A 163 -6.46 8.18 0.28
CA LEU A 163 -7.04 6.85 0.41
C LEU A 163 -8.56 6.85 0.14
N ALA A 164 -9.30 7.84 0.66
CA ALA A 164 -10.73 7.97 0.37
C ALA A 164 -11.02 8.12 -1.13
N VAL A 165 -10.18 8.84 -1.88
CA VAL A 165 -10.28 8.95 -3.35
C VAL A 165 -10.01 7.61 -4.04
N VAL A 166 -9.10 6.78 -3.50
CA VAL A 166 -8.89 5.41 -4.04
C VAL A 166 -10.11 4.53 -3.83
N LEU A 167 -10.78 4.66 -2.68
CA LEU A 167 -11.96 3.89 -2.32
C LEU A 167 -13.20 4.29 -3.12
N ASP A 168 -13.38 5.59 -3.39
CA ASP A 168 -14.54 6.12 -4.12
C ASP A 168 -14.14 7.19 -5.14
N ARG A 169 -13.42 6.76 -6.19
CA ARG A 169 -12.91 7.65 -7.24
C ARG A 169 -14.03 8.39 -7.99
N GLU A 170 -15.16 7.73 -8.21
CA GLU A 170 -16.28 8.26 -8.99
C GLU A 170 -17.30 9.04 -8.14
N GLY A 171 -17.13 9.06 -6.81
CA GLY A 171 -18.05 9.68 -5.87
C GLY A 171 -19.42 8.98 -5.81
N ALA A 172 -19.44 7.66 -5.99
CA ALA A 172 -20.64 6.84 -6.06
C ALA A 172 -21.24 6.52 -4.69
N ALA A 173 -20.49 6.70 -3.60
CA ALA A 173 -20.97 6.44 -2.25
C ALA A 173 -22.24 7.26 -1.94
N GLY A 174 -23.28 6.58 -1.48
CA GLY A 174 -24.59 7.17 -1.17
C GLY A 174 -25.51 7.52 -2.35
N ARG A 175 -25.13 7.26 -3.61
CA ARG A 175 -26.01 7.52 -4.77
C ARG A 175 -27.16 6.52 -4.91
N GLY A 176 -26.94 5.27 -4.49
CA GLY A 176 -27.90 4.16 -4.59
C GLY A 176 -29.08 4.18 -3.61
N GLY A 177 -29.28 5.25 -2.84
CA GLY A 177 -30.45 5.43 -1.95
C GLY A 177 -30.46 4.57 -0.68
N GLY A 178 -29.62 3.54 -0.56
CA GLY A 178 -29.34 2.82 0.69
C GLY A 178 -28.39 3.63 1.54
N ALA A 179 -28.93 4.47 2.43
CA ALA A 179 -28.17 5.40 3.26
C ALA A 179 -27.46 4.68 4.42
N GLY A 180 -26.70 3.61 4.13
CA GLY A 180 -25.88 2.87 5.08
C GLY A 180 -26.55 2.60 6.43
N ALA A 181 -27.87 2.36 6.42
CA ALA A 181 -28.62 2.00 7.60
C ALA A 181 -28.27 0.54 7.96
N PRO A 182 -28.37 0.13 9.24
CA PRO A 182 -28.09 -1.25 9.65
C PRO A 182 -28.91 -2.30 8.88
N GLU A 183 -30.09 -1.92 8.41
CA GLU A 183 -30.98 -2.74 7.58
C GLU A 183 -30.51 -2.96 6.13
N ASP A 184 -29.55 -2.17 5.64
CA ASP A 184 -28.94 -2.35 4.31
C ASP A 184 -27.78 -3.36 4.32
N GLN A 185 -27.48 -3.95 5.48
CA GLN A 185 -26.44 -4.96 5.64
C GLN A 185 -26.94 -6.31 5.12
N VAL A 186 -26.12 -6.93 4.27
CA VAL A 186 -26.36 -8.26 3.73
C VAL A 186 -25.32 -9.20 4.34
N LEU A 187 -25.78 -10.32 4.90
CA LEU A 187 -24.92 -11.43 5.29
C LEU A 187 -25.19 -12.57 4.32
N VAL A 188 -24.16 -13.02 3.60
CA VAL A 188 -24.30 -14.07 2.57
C VAL A 188 -23.07 -14.96 2.57
N ARG A 189 -23.28 -16.26 2.41
CA ARG A 189 -22.17 -17.22 2.24
C ARG A 189 -21.69 -17.26 0.80
N GLU A 190 -20.47 -17.74 0.57
CA GLU A 190 -19.94 -17.87 -0.79
C GLU A 190 -20.80 -18.81 -1.63
N SER A 191 -21.24 -19.93 -1.03
CA SER A 191 -22.13 -20.90 -1.66
C SER A 191 -23.48 -20.31 -2.09
N GLU A 192 -24.03 -19.39 -1.31
CA GLU A 192 -25.27 -18.67 -1.61
C GLU A 192 -25.05 -17.62 -2.71
N LEU A 193 -23.91 -16.93 -2.70
CA LEU A 193 -23.51 -16.00 -3.74
C LEU A 193 -23.41 -16.69 -5.10
N ALA A 194 -22.74 -17.84 -5.15
CA ALA A 194 -22.64 -18.69 -6.33
C ALA A 194 -24.01 -19.24 -6.79
N GLY A 195 -24.94 -19.43 -5.84
CA GLY A 195 -26.33 -19.85 -6.08
C GLY A 195 -27.24 -18.77 -6.70
N GLY A 196 -26.73 -17.58 -7.02
CA GLY A 196 -27.49 -16.51 -7.68
C GLY A 196 -28.07 -15.45 -6.74
N HIS A 197 -27.48 -15.27 -5.54
CA HIS A 197 -27.89 -14.21 -4.62
C HIS A 197 -27.80 -12.81 -5.28
N PRO A 198 -28.74 -11.87 -5.02
CA PRO A 198 -28.73 -10.53 -5.65
C PRO A 198 -27.44 -9.72 -5.48
N LEU A 199 -26.70 -9.96 -4.39
CA LEU A 199 -25.38 -9.35 -4.19
C LEU A 199 -24.39 -9.69 -5.33
N ALA A 200 -24.48 -10.88 -5.94
CA ALA A 200 -23.59 -11.27 -7.02
C ALA A 200 -23.69 -10.32 -8.22
N ALA A 201 -24.91 -9.89 -8.58
CA ALA A 201 -25.13 -8.93 -9.65
C ALA A 201 -24.56 -7.54 -9.33
N ARG A 202 -24.69 -7.10 -8.06
CA ARG A 202 -24.10 -5.83 -7.58
C ARG A 202 -22.57 -5.86 -7.65
N LEU A 203 -21.96 -6.95 -7.20
CA LEU A 203 -20.50 -7.13 -7.27
C LEU A 203 -20.01 -7.26 -8.71
N ALA A 204 -20.77 -7.92 -9.59
CA ALA A 204 -20.44 -7.99 -11.01
C ALA A 204 -20.51 -6.62 -11.72
N ALA A 205 -21.29 -5.67 -11.19
CA ALA A 205 -21.35 -4.29 -11.68
C ALA A 205 -20.25 -3.38 -11.09
N ALA A 206 -19.43 -3.88 -10.15
CA ALA A 206 -18.33 -3.11 -9.60
C ALA A 206 -17.29 -2.81 -10.68
N ARG A 207 -16.84 -1.55 -10.73
CA ARG A 207 -15.81 -1.09 -11.67
C ARG A 207 -14.41 -1.25 -11.09
N ALA A 208 -14.30 -1.26 -9.78
CA ALA A 208 -13.06 -1.53 -9.07
C ALA A 208 -13.32 -2.34 -7.80
N LEU A 209 -12.35 -3.18 -7.45
CA LEU A 209 -12.24 -3.83 -6.16
C LEU A 209 -10.99 -3.30 -5.47
N VAL A 210 -11.12 -2.80 -4.26
CA VAL A 210 -10.01 -2.37 -3.41
C VAL A 210 -9.90 -3.31 -2.23
N VAL A 211 -8.78 -4.00 -2.08
CA VAL A 211 -8.45 -4.76 -0.88
C VAL A 211 -7.62 -3.87 0.03
N LEU A 212 -8.14 -3.57 1.21
CA LEU A 212 -7.44 -2.85 2.26
C LEU A 212 -6.88 -3.85 3.26
N THR A 213 -5.58 -3.84 3.46
CA THR A 213 -4.90 -4.63 4.48
C THR A 213 -4.21 -3.68 5.44
N LYS A 214 -4.46 -3.84 6.74
CA LYS A 214 -3.77 -3.14 7.81
C LYS A 214 -2.99 -4.16 8.62
N VAL A 215 -1.72 -3.86 8.90
CA VAL A 215 -0.83 -4.63 9.76
C VAL A 215 -0.31 -3.73 10.86
N ARG A 216 -0.43 -4.17 12.11
CA ARG A 216 0.17 -3.50 13.27
C ARG A 216 1.38 -4.31 13.72
N ALA A 217 2.54 -3.66 13.79
CA ALA A 217 3.81 -4.34 14.01
C ALA A 217 4.05 -4.75 15.47
N ASP A 218 3.37 -4.11 16.43
CA ASP A 218 3.56 -4.34 17.88
C ASP A 218 3.00 -5.69 18.35
N ASP A 219 1.84 -6.10 17.82
CA ASP A 219 1.15 -7.34 18.16
C ASP A 219 0.89 -8.25 16.97
N GLY A 220 1.30 -7.83 15.77
CA GLY A 220 1.13 -8.59 14.53
C GLY A 220 -0.33 -8.68 14.07
N ALA A 221 -1.24 -7.87 14.63
CA ALA A 221 -2.63 -7.89 14.22
C ALA A 221 -2.77 -7.50 12.74
N VAL A 222 -3.52 -8.33 12.01
CA VAL A 222 -3.87 -8.10 10.61
C VAL A 222 -5.37 -7.91 10.51
N ARG A 223 -5.81 -6.83 9.86
CA ARG A 223 -7.19 -6.64 9.45
C ARG A 223 -7.24 -6.46 7.94
N GLN A 224 -8.17 -7.16 7.31
CA GLN A 224 -8.40 -7.04 5.88
C GLN A 224 -9.88 -6.77 5.63
N VAL A 225 -10.16 -5.79 4.76
CA VAL A 225 -11.50 -5.47 4.30
C VAL A 225 -11.47 -5.23 2.80
N SER A 226 -12.57 -5.53 2.11
CA SER A 226 -12.68 -5.34 0.67
C SER A 226 -13.72 -4.28 0.36
N VAL A 227 -13.44 -3.40 -0.59
CA VAL A 227 -14.35 -2.34 -1.04
C VAL A 227 -14.64 -2.53 -2.51
N ALA A 228 -15.89 -2.79 -2.86
CA ALA A 228 -16.34 -2.84 -4.25
C ALA A 228 -16.94 -1.48 -4.64
N ALA A 229 -16.32 -0.78 -5.58
CA ALA A 229 -16.76 0.53 -6.05
C ALA A 229 -17.45 0.39 -7.42
N GLY A 230 -18.75 0.67 -7.47
CA GLY A 230 -19.59 0.65 -8.67
C GLY A 230 -19.86 2.04 -9.24
N GLY A 231 -20.80 2.13 -10.19
CA GLY A 231 -21.27 3.41 -10.72
C GLY A 231 -22.24 4.17 -9.79
N ASP A 232 -23.03 3.41 -9.02
CA ASP A 232 -24.14 3.93 -8.21
C ASP A 232 -23.98 3.67 -6.70
N GLU A 233 -22.99 2.86 -6.30
CA GLU A 233 -22.75 2.53 -4.90
C GLU A 233 -21.30 2.12 -4.63
N VAL A 234 -20.94 2.16 -3.34
CA VAL A 234 -19.69 1.61 -2.81
C VAL A 234 -20.07 0.64 -1.70
N LEU A 235 -19.55 -0.58 -1.76
CA LEU A 235 -19.83 -1.64 -0.78
C LEU A 235 -18.57 -1.97 -0.01
N LEU A 236 -18.63 -1.90 1.33
CA LEU A 236 -17.65 -2.53 2.19
C LEU A 236 -18.04 -3.98 2.42
N MET A 237 -17.07 -4.88 2.32
CA MET A 237 -17.23 -6.30 2.51
C MET A 237 -16.19 -6.82 3.52
N GLU A 238 -16.66 -7.57 4.51
CA GLU A 238 -15.82 -8.19 5.52
C GLU A 238 -16.23 -9.65 5.70
N ALA A 239 -15.25 -10.57 5.71
CA ALA A 239 -15.50 -11.97 5.99
C ALA A 239 -15.64 -12.17 7.50
N GLN A 240 -16.75 -12.77 7.92
CA GLN A 240 -16.98 -13.18 9.30
C GLN A 240 -16.45 -14.59 9.51
N ASP A 241 -15.66 -14.80 10.56
CA ASP A 241 -14.93 -16.05 10.81
C ASP A 241 -14.18 -16.55 9.55
N PRO A 242 -13.15 -15.81 9.09
CA PRO A 242 -12.43 -16.12 7.85
C PRO A 242 -11.73 -17.49 7.84
N THR A 243 -11.69 -18.19 8.97
CA THR A 243 -11.13 -19.54 9.08
C THR A 243 -12.14 -20.65 8.81
N ALA A 244 -13.42 -20.31 8.73
CA ALA A 244 -14.48 -21.26 8.40
C ALA A 244 -14.38 -21.73 6.93
N PRO A 245 -14.83 -22.95 6.60
CA PRO A 245 -14.82 -23.46 5.21
C PRO A 245 -15.70 -22.67 4.22
N ASP A 246 -16.72 -21.97 4.71
CA ASP A 246 -17.63 -21.13 3.92
C ASP A 246 -18.00 -19.91 4.78
N PRO A 247 -17.07 -18.95 4.93
CA PRO A 247 -17.21 -17.84 5.85
C PRO A 247 -18.32 -16.89 5.35
N PRO A 248 -19.29 -16.51 6.20
CA PRO A 248 -20.29 -15.54 5.79
C PRO A 248 -19.65 -14.18 5.51
N LEU A 249 -19.92 -13.64 4.33
CA LEU A 249 -19.52 -12.31 3.90
C LEU A 249 -20.57 -11.29 4.35
N GLN A 250 -20.15 -10.31 5.13
CA GLN A 250 -20.97 -9.15 5.45
C GLN A 250 -20.68 -8.06 4.43
N ALA A 251 -21.70 -7.62 3.69
CA ALA A 251 -21.62 -6.50 2.75
C ALA A 251 -22.52 -5.35 3.22
N ARG A 252 -22.01 -4.12 3.20
CA ARG A 252 -22.78 -2.92 3.57
C ARG A 252 -22.48 -1.75 2.64
N PRO A 253 -23.48 -0.97 2.20
CA PRO A 253 -23.23 0.22 1.43
C PRO A 253 -22.55 1.30 2.28
N LEU A 254 -21.67 2.07 1.66
CA LEU A 254 -21.01 3.23 2.24
C LEU A 254 -21.60 4.51 1.64
N ASP A 255 -21.79 5.50 2.51
CA ASP A 255 -21.93 6.90 2.12
C ASP A 255 -20.55 7.58 2.15
N ALA A 256 -20.48 8.82 1.65
CA ALA A 256 -19.22 9.55 1.53
C ALA A 256 -18.53 9.79 2.90
N ASP A 257 -19.31 9.96 3.97
CA ASP A 257 -18.77 10.12 5.32
C ASP A 257 -18.14 8.81 5.82
N LYS A 258 -18.79 7.68 5.57
CA LYS A 258 -18.29 6.35 5.93
C LYS A 258 -17.06 5.95 5.11
N VAL A 259 -16.95 6.36 3.85
CA VAL A 259 -15.71 6.17 3.06
C VAL A 259 -14.55 6.95 3.69
N ARG A 260 -14.78 8.21 4.07
CA ARG A 260 -13.75 9.02 4.77
C ARG A 260 -13.38 8.42 6.12
N ALA A 261 -14.37 8.01 6.91
CA ALA A 261 -14.14 7.39 8.21
C ALA A 261 -13.32 6.09 8.08
N LEU A 262 -13.66 5.24 7.10
CA LEU A 262 -12.90 4.02 6.81
C LEU A 262 -11.44 4.32 6.43
N ALA A 263 -11.19 5.34 5.61
CA ALA A 263 -9.83 5.74 5.25
C ALA A 263 -9.02 6.18 6.49
N VAL A 264 -9.63 6.93 7.41
CA VAL A 264 -8.99 7.33 8.68
C VAL A 264 -8.75 6.11 9.59
N GLU A 265 -9.75 5.26 9.78
CA GLU A 265 -9.69 4.06 10.64
C GLU A 265 -8.55 3.10 10.21
N VAL A 266 -8.43 2.89 8.89
CA VAL A 266 -7.39 2.04 8.31
C VAL A 266 -6.00 2.62 8.58
N LEU A 267 -5.81 3.94 8.48
CA LEU A 267 -4.52 4.59 8.73
C LEU A 267 -4.16 4.68 10.23
N THR A 268 -5.10 5.09 11.07
CA THR A 268 -4.82 5.57 12.44
C THR A 268 -5.02 4.52 13.53
N GLY A 269 -5.88 3.53 13.29
CA GLY A 269 -6.13 2.45 14.25
C GLY A 269 -7.08 2.82 15.39
N ILE A 270 -7.80 3.94 15.25
CA ILE A 270 -8.94 4.34 16.10
C ILE A 270 -10.21 4.26 15.28
#